data_AF-Q024V3-F1
#
_entry.id   AF-Q024V3-F1
#
_cell.length_a   1.000
_cell.length_b   1.000
_cell.length_c   1.000
_cell.angle_alpha   90.00
_cell.angle_beta   90.00
_cell.angle_gamma   90.00
#
_symmetry.space_group_name_H-M   'P 1'
#
loop_
_entity.id
_entity.type
_entity.pdbx_description
1 polymer ?
#
loop_
_entity_poly.entity_id
_entity_poly.type
_entity_poly.pdbx_seq_one_letter_code
_entity_poly.pdbx_strand_id
1 'polypeptide(L)'
;MSHYDLADDVREALDLGRVLGQRRALAAVGGRCSAAHAQLLRRIRDEKLYRPVAPSWRAFCAAYLARSRRHADRLIALLNRFGPVFFELSELTGISAVQYPAVQPAIQEDSLLIDGQAISLIPDNAPKLIEAVDRLLARAPSRPARNPQSTGARLADLAARGRVIASQLVALYESTCSAGDREAILEVATELRLILLQPGTQSPDRRRGA
;
A
#
# COMPACT_ATOMS: atom_id res chain seq x y z
N MET A 1 23.20 13.29 -31.58
CA MET A 1 23.33 13.05 -30.14
C MET A 1 23.72 14.36 -29.49
N SER A 2 22.76 15.01 -28.84
CA SER A 2 22.92 16.37 -28.33
C SER A 2 23.58 16.33 -26.95
N HIS A 3 24.40 17.33 -26.65
CA HIS A 3 25.07 17.53 -25.35
C HIS A 3 24.08 17.64 -24.17
N TYR A 4 22.79 17.89 -24.45
CA TYR A 4 21.71 17.90 -23.46
C TYR A 4 21.31 16.50 -22.95
N ASP A 5 21.32 15.47 -23.82
CA ASP A 5 20.92 14.10 -23.42
C ASP A 5 21.90 13.50 -22.41
N LEU A 6 23.20 13.75 -22.58
CA LEU A 6 24.24 13.27 -21.66
C LEU A 6 24.16 13.90 -20.27
N ALA A 7 23.74 15.16 -20.18
CA ALA A 7 23.63 15.87 -18.90
C ALA A 7 22.41 15.37 -18.09
N ASP A 8 21.31 15.08 -18.76
CA ASP A 8 20.11 14.52 -18.15
C ASP A 8 20.31 13.07 -17.73
N ASP A 9 20.94 12.23 -18.57
CA ASP A 9 21.29 10.84 -18.24
C ASP A 9 22.20 10.76 -16.99
N VAL A 10 23.19 11.65 -16.89
CA VAL A 10 24.08 11.72 -15.73
C VAL A 10 23.34 12.16 -14.47
N ARG A 11 22.42 13.13 -14.59
CA ARG A 11 21.61 13.61 -13.46
C ARG A 11 20.66 12.53 -12.96
N GLU A 12 19.99 11.81 -13.85
CA GLU A 12 19.10 10.69 -13.51
C GLU A 12 19.87 9.53 -12.84
N ALA A 13 21.06 9.20 -13.35
CA ALA A 13 21.92 8.18 -12.75
C ALA A 13 22.40 8.57 -11.35
N LEU A 14 22.78 9.84 -11.14
CA LEU A 14 23.19 10.37 -9.84
C LEU A 14 22.03 10.39 -8.84
N ASP A 15 20.83 10.77 -9.27
CA ASP A 15 19.63 10.76 -8.42
C ASP A 15 19.25 9.34 -8.00
N LEU A 16 19.36 8.37 -8.91
CA LEU A 16 19.16 6.97 -8.57
C LEU A 16 20.24 6.46 -7.61
N GLY A 17 21.51 6.81 -7.84
CA GLY A 17 22.62 6.48 -6.94
C GLY A 17 22.38 7.00 -5.52
N ARG A 18 21.92 8.25 -5.40
CA ARG A 18 21.53 8.89 -4.14
C ARG A 18 20.37 8.15 -3.47
N VAL A 19 19.32 7.81 -4.21
CA VAL A 19 18.15 7.08 -3.72
C VAL A 19 18.53 5.67 -3.24
N LEU A 20 19.37 4.94 -3.98
CA LEU A 20 19.88 3.63 -3.56
C LEU A 20 20.79 3.72 -2.33
N GLY A 21 21.57 4.80 -2.21
CA GLY A 21 22.35 5.13 -1.02
C GLY A 21 21.49 5.36 0.22
N GLN A 22 20.47 6.23 0.10
CA GLN A 22 19.49 6.48 1.17
C GLN A 22 18.81 5.19 1.63
N ARG A 23 18.41 4.32 0.70
CA ARG A 23 17.82 3.02 1.04
C ARG A 23 18.75 2.15 1.88
N ARG A 24 20.03 2.06 1.52
CA ARG A 24 21.03 1.28 2.27
C ARG A 24 21.24 1.84 3.67
N ALA A 25 21.31 3.16 3.81
CA ALA A 25 21.39 3.83 5.10
C ALA A 25 20.15 3.56 5.97
N LEU A 26 18.95 3.69 5.41
CA LEU A 26 17.69 3.42 6.11
C LEU A 26 17.58 1.96 6.57
N ALA A 27 18.04 1.01 5.77
CA ALA A 27 18.07 -0.40 6.14
C ALA A 27 19.14 -0.75 7.18
N ALA A 28 20.14 0.13 7.38
CA ALA A 28 21.18 -0.03 8.39
C ALA A 28 20.78 0.61 9.74
N VAL A 29 19.98 1.67 9.72
CA VAL A 29 19.60 2.47 10.91
C VAL A 29 18.23 2.08 11.47
N GLY A 30 17.26 1.74 10.61
CA GLY A 30 15.95 1.21 11.00
C GLY A 30 15.83 -0.26 10.61
N GLY A 31 14.92 -0.99 11.23
CA GLY A 31 14.61 -2.36 10.85
C GLY A 31 14.32 -2.51 9.35
N ARG A 32 14.31 -3.75 8.86
CA ARG A 32 14.24 -4.07 7.40
C ARG A 32 12.98 -3.57 6.66
N CYS A 33 12.04 -2.92 7.35
CA CYS A 33 10.76 -2.42 6.86
C CYS A 33 10.36 -1.11 7.59
N SER A 34 11.06 0.00 7.36
CA SER A 34 10.67 1.31 7.91
C SER A 34 9.71 2.09 6.99
N ALA A 35 8.98 3.06 7.54
CA ALA A 35 8.11 3.95 6.79
C ALA A 35 8.86 4.67 5.67
N ALA A 36 10.05 5.21 5.98
CA ALA A 36 10.92 5.89 5.03
C ALA A 36 11.33 4.97 3.87
N HIS A 37 11.59 3.68 4.13
CA HIS A 37 11.89 2.72 3.08
C HIS A 37 10.68 2.50 2.16
N ALA A 38 9.49 2.34 2.72
CA ALA A 38 8.27 2.16 1.92
C ALA A 38 7.95 3.42 1.08
N GLN A 39 8.16 4.62 1.65
CA GLN A 39 7.98 5.89 0.95
C GLN A 39 8.96 6.02 -0.22
N LEU A 40 10.22 5.67 0.00
CA LEU A 40 11.24 5.67 -1.04
C LEU A 40 10.91 4.70 -2.18
N LEU A 41 10.48 3.47 -1.86
CA LEU A 41 10.03 2.50 -2.86
C LEU A 41 8.83 3.00 -3.66
N ARG A 42 7.86 3.64 -3.00
CA ARG A 42 6.71 4.26 -3.67
C ARG A 42 7.17 5.33 -4.64
N ARG A 43 8.06 6.22 -4.20
CA ARG A 43 8.62 7.29 -5.03
C ARG A 43 9.32 6.75 -6.28
N ILE A 44 10.26 5.82 -6.12
CA ILE A 44 10.98 5.20 -7.26
C ILE A 44 9.99 4.60 -8.27
N ARG A 45 8.94 3.94 -7.78
CA ARG A 45 7.96 3.26 -8.61
C ARG A 45 7.04 4.25 -9.33
N ASP A 46 6.47 5.20 -8.61
CA ASP A 46 5.44 6.12 -9.12
C ASP A 46 6.05 7.17 -10.06
N GLU A 47 7.22 7.72 -9.71
CA GLU A 47 8.01 8.63 -10.57
C GLU A 47 8.80 7.89 -11.65
N LYS A 48 8.74 6.54 -11.68
CA LYS A 48 9.44 5.69 -12.65
C LYS A 48 10.97 5.90 -12.71
N LEU A 49 11.59 6.34 -11.61
CA LEU A 49 13.05 6.60 -11.50
C LEU A 49 13.93 5.38 -11.82
N TYR A 50 13.36 4.18 -11.86
CA TYR A 50 14.07 2.96 -12.21
C TYR A 50 14.31 2.78 -13.72
N ARG A 51 13.59 3.52 -14.59
CA ARG A 51 13.58 3.32 -16.05
C ARG A 51 14.97 3.42 -16.70
N PRO A 52 15.88 4.33 -16.29
CA PRO A 52 17.19 4.45 -16.92
C PRO A 52 18.09 3.22 -16.74
N VAL A 53 17.88 2.44 -15.66
CA VAL A 53 18.77 1.32 -15.31
C VAL A 53 18.11 -0.06 -15.40
N ALA A 54 16.79 -0.09 -15.63
CA ALA A 54 16.03 -1.32 -15.66
C ALA A 54 14.80 -1.20 -16.57
N PRO A 55 14.55 -2.18 -17.45
CA PRO A 55 13.44 -2.13 -18.40
C PRO A 55 12.07 -2.25 -17.73
N SER A 56 12.00 -2.72 -16.48
CA SER A 56 10.76 -2.85 -15.72
C SER A 56 10.99 -2.76 -14.21
N TRP A 57 9.93 -2.42 -13.47
CA TRP A 57 9.94 -2.43 -12.00
C TRP A 57 10.35 -3.79 -11.43
N ARG A 58 9.94 -4.89 -12.07
CA ARG A 58 10.32 -6.26 -11.66
C ARG A 58 11.82 -6.49 -11.83
N ALA A 59 12.39 -6.09 -12.97
CA ALA A 59 13.83 -6.20 -13.23
C ALA A 59 14.63 -5.35 -12.25
N PHE A 60 14.16 -4.13 -11.97
CA PHE A 60 14.76 -3.25 -10.98
C PHE A 60 14.78 -3.88 -9.58
N CYS A 61 13.64 -4.42 -9.12
CA CYS A 61 13.55 -5.06 -7.82
C CYS A 61 14.54 -6.22 -7.66
N ALA A 62 14.64 -7.07 -8.68
CA ALA A 62 15.54 -8.21 -8.67
C ALA A 62 17.01 -7.77 -8.66
N ALA A 63 17.40 -6.86 -9.55
CA ALA A 63 18.80 -6.47 -9.75
C ALA A 63 19.33 -5.50 -8.68
N TYR A 64 18.52 -4.54 -8.23
CA TYR A 64 18.98 -3.43 -7.38
C TYR A 64 18.44 -3.46 -5.96
N LEU A 65 17.29 -4.11 -5.73
CA LEU A 65 16.70 -4.19 -4.39
C LEU A 65 17.03 -5.50 -3.66
N ALA A 66 17.56 -6.53 -4.34
CA ALA A 66 17.75 -7.87 -3.80
C ALA A 66 16.48 -8.41 -3.10
N ARG A 67 15.31 -8.03 -3.65
CA ARG A 67 13.98 -8.34 -3.13
C ARG A 67 13.04 -8.58 -4.31
N SER A 68 12.02 -9.39 -4.09
CA SER A 68 11.00 -9.61 -5.12
C SER A 68 10.13 -8.37 -5.33
N ARG A 69 9.64 -8.18 -6.56
CA ARG A 69 8.60 -7.18 -6.87
C ARG A 69 7.44 -7.24 -5.88
N ARG A 70 6.98 -8.46 -5.59
CA ARG A 70 5.88 -8.73 -4.65
C ARG A 70 6.15 -8.16 -3.26
N HIS A 71 7.38 -8.25 -2.77
CA HIS A 71 7.75 -7.67 -1.47
C HIS A 71 7.70 -6.14 -1.49
N ALA A 72 8.30 -5.51 -2.51
CA ALA A 72 8.28 -4.06 -2.65
C ALA A 72 6.84 -3.52 -2.80
N ASP A 73 6.03 -4.17 -3.64
CA ASP A 73 4.62 -3.83 -3.82
C ASP A 73 3.82 -3.97 -2.53
N ARG A 74 4.13 -4.97 -1.70
CA ARG A 74 3.48 -5.17 -0.40
C ARG A 74 3.79 -4.01 0.54
N LEU A 75 5.04 -3.54 0.61
CA LEU A 75 5.41 -2.40 1.45
C LEU A 75 4.70 -1.12 1.00
N ILE A 76 4.67 -0.86 -0.31
CA ILE A 76 3.93 0.28 -0.88
C ILE A 76 2.43 0.18 -0.56
N ALA A 77 1.84 -1.02 -0.69
CA ALA A 77 0.43 -1.24 -0.38
C ALA A 77 0.11 -1.04 1.11
N LEU A 78 1.01 -1.46 2.02
CA LEU A 78 0.86 -1.23 3.46
C LEU A 78 0.94 0.26 3.79
N LEU A 79 1.90 0.98 3.19
CA LEU A 79 2.02 2.43 3.34
C LEU A 79 0.79 3.17 2.84
N ASN A 80 0.29 2.83 1.65
CA ASN A 80 -0.89 3.50 1.10
C ASN A 80 -2.16 3.20 1.91
N ARG A 81 -2.22 2.04 2.57
CA ARG A 81 -3.39 1.62 3.35
C ARG A 81 -3.40 2.19 4.77
N PHE A 82 -2.25 2.21 5.44
CA PHE A 82 -2.18 2.50 6.88
C PHE A 82 -1.31 3.71 7.22
N GLY A 83 -0.56 4.25 6.25
CA GLY A 83 0.35 5.37 6.49
C GLY A 83 1.65 4.96 7.18
N PRO A 84 2.51 5.95 7.50
CA PRO A 84 3.82 5.73 8.10
C PRO A 84 3.75 5.17 9.53
N VAL A 85 2.78 5.61 10.33
CA VAL A 85 2.60 5.23 11.74
C VAL A 85 2.44 3.72 11.92
N PHE A 86 1.90 3.01 10.92
CA PHE A 86 1.87 1.55 10.94
C PHE A 86 3.26 0.92 11.04
N PHE A 87 4.23 1.43 10.28
CA PHE A 87 5.58 0.86 10.28
C PHE A 87 6.30 1.13 11.59
N GLU A 88 6.15 2.33 12.14
CA GLU A 88 6.70 2.71 13.45
C GLU A 88 6.14 1.81 14.54
N LEU A 89 4.80 1.68 14.62
CA LEU A 89 4.18 0.83 15.63
C LEU A 89 4.52 -0.66 15.41
N SER A 90 4.56 -1.14 14.16
CA SER A 90 4.96 -2.52 13.85
C SER A 90 6.42 -2.80 14.20
N GLU A 91 7.32 -1.83 14.06
CA GLU A 91 8.72 -1.95 14.47
C GLU A 91 8.86 -2.02 15.99
N LEU A 92 8.08 -1.21 16.72
CA LEU A 92 8.11 -1.17 18.19
C LEU A 92 7.42 -2.37 18.85
N THR A 93 6.36 -2.90 18.25
CA THR A 93 5.46 -3.87 18.92
C THR A 93 5.33 -5.21 18.22
N GLY A 94 5.79 -5.33 16.97
CA GLY A 94 5.58 -6.52 16.15
C GLY A 94 4.15 -6.72 15.65
N ILE A 95 3.25 -5.74 15.84
CA ILE A 95 1.87 -5.84 15.39
C ILE A 95 1.77 -6.10 13.88
N SER A 96 0.95 -7.05 13.48
CA SER A 96 0.74 -7.38 12.07
C SER A 96 -0.28 -6.45 11.40
N ALA A 97 -0.22 -6.37 10.07
CA ALA A 97 -1.22 -5.68 9.24
C ALA A 97 -2.66 -6.17 9.44
N VAL A 98 -2.85 -7.39 9.97
CA VAL A 98 -4.18 -7.94 10.28
C VAL A 98 -4.71 -7.41 11.61
N GLN A 99 -3.82 -7.23 12.58
CA GLN A 99 -4.11 -6.75 13.94
C GLN A 99 -4.24 -5.22 14.00
N TYR A 100 -3.43 -4.50 13.21
CA TYR A 100 -3.36 -3.03 13.24
C TYR A 100 -4.71 -2.29 13.21
N PRO A 101 -5.72 -2.69 12.39
CA PRO A 101 -7.01 -2.02 12.38
C PRO A 101 -7.76 -2.01 13.72
N ALA A 102 -7.47 -2.95 14.63
CA ALA A 102 -8.07 -2.97 15.97
C ALA A 102 -7.44 -1.94 16.92
N VAL A 103 -6.17 -1.58 16.66
CA VAL A 103 -5.39 -0.64 17.47
C VAL A 103 -5.45 0.77 16.88
N GLN A 104 -5.56 0.91 15.56
CA GLN A 104 -5.57 2.17 14.83
C GLN A 104 -6.51 3.25 15.42
N PRO A 105 -7.75 2.94 15.87
CA PRO A 105 -8.63 3.97 16.43
C PRO A 105 -8.12 4.61 17.72
N ALA A 106 -7.21 3.95 18.43
CA ALA A 106 -6.60 4.44 19.66
C ALA A 106 -5.34 5.29 19.41
N ILE A 107 -4.89 5.42 18.16
CA ILE A 107 -3.71 6.21 17.81
C ILE A 107 -4.13 7.66 17.58
N GLN A 108 -3.46 8.60 18.26
CA GLN A 108 -3.60 10.03 18.04
C GLN A 108 -2.23 10.66 17.88
N GLU A 109 -2.05 11.42 16.80
CA GLU A 109 -0.76 11.98 16.41
C GLU A 109 0.32 10.89 16.43
N ASP A 110 1.29 10.99 17.34
CA ASP A 110 2.38 10.01 17.52
C ASP A 110 2.28 9.28 18.86
N SER A 111 1.07 9.07 19.38
CA SER A 111 0.82 8.40 20.66
C SER A 111 -0.30 7.37 20.58
N LEU A 112 -0.16 6.31 21.38
CA LEU A 112 -1.20 5.32 21.61
C LEU A 112 -1.99 5.67 22.86
N LEU A 113 -3.29 5.87 22.73
CA LEU A 113 -4.20 6.14 23.84
C LEU A 113 -4.75 4.85 24.44
N ILE A 114 -4.58 4.67 25.74
CA ILE A 114 -5.18 3.54 26.46
C ILE A 114 -5.53 3.97 27.89
N ASP A 115 -6.76 3.69 28.31
CA ASP A 115 -7.25 3.99 29.67
C ASP A 115 -7.02 5.46 30.10
N GLY A 116 -7.13 6.39 29.15
CA GLY A 116 -6.90 7.83 29.39
C GLY A 116 -5.44 8.26 29.42
N GLN A 117 -4.49 7.35 29.20
CA GLN A 117 -3.06 7.65 29.09
C GLN A 117 -2.59 7.67 27.63
N ALA A 118 -1.72 8.62 27.30
CA ALA A 118 -1.05 8.69 26.01
C ALA A 118 0.38 8.14 26.14
N ILE A 119 0.71 7.14 25.32
CA ILE A 119 2.04 6.53 25.26
C ILE A 119 2.68 6.90 23.92
N SER A 120 3.75 7.71 23.93
CA SER A 120 4.44 8.13 22.71
C SER A 120 5.08 6.94 21.97
N LEU A 121 4.98 6.94 20.64
CA LEU A 121 5.51 5.92 19.74
C LEU A 121 7.03 6.04 19.56
N ILE A 122 7.78 5.85 20.65
CA ILE A 122 9.25 5.91 20.67
C ILE A 122 9.85 4.59 21.18
N PRO A 123 11.11 4.27 20.82
CA PRO A 123 11.79 3.04 21.25
C PRO A 123 11.77 2.81 22.76
N ASP A 124 11.97 3.86 23.56
CA ASP A 124 12.01 3.76 25.03
C ASP A 124 10.67 3.28 25.63
N ASN A 125 9.57 3.52 24.93
CA ASN A 125 8.25 3.07 25.34
C ASN A 125 7.87 1.70 24.78
N ALA A 126 8.73 1.02 24.01
CA ALA A 126 8.39 -0.23 23.33
C ALA A 126 7.78 -1.30 24.27
N PRO A 127 8.31 -1.57 25.49
CA PRO A 127 7.68 -2.52 26.40
C PRO A 127 6.25 -2.13 26.79
N LYS A 128 6.00 -0.84 27.06
CA LYS A 128 4.67 -0.31 27.41
C LYS A 128 3.71 -0.36 26.22
N LEU A 129 4.22 -0.08 25.02
CA LEU A 129 3.46 -0.13 23.78
C LEU A 129 3.03 -1.57 23.45
N ILE A 130 3.90 -2.56 23.66
CA ILE A 130 3.55 -3.99 23.50
C ILE A 130 2.39 -4.35 24.42
N GLU A 131 2.49 -4.03 25.72
CA GLU A 131 1.43 -4.33 26.69
C GLU A 131 0.12 -3.60 26.37
N ALA A 132 0.19 -2.35 25.93
CA ALA A 132 -0.98 -1.58 25.52
C ALA A 132 -1.64 -2.17 24.26
N VAL A 133 -0.85 -2.56 23.27
CA VAL A 133 -1.33 -3.24 22.06
C VAL A 133 -2.03 -4.56 22.42
N ASP A 134 -1.44 -5.38 23.27
CA ASP A 134 -2.03 -6.66 23.69
C ASP A 134 -3.39 -6.43 24.38
N ARG A 135 -3.49 -5.42 25.26
CA ARG A 135 -4.76 -5.05 25.90
C ARG A 135 -5.81 -4.58 24.89
N LEU A 136 -5.43 -3.75 23.92
CA LEU A 136 -6.35 -3.29 22.87
C LEU A 136 -6.81 -4.45 21.98
N LEU A 137 -5.92 -5.39 21.66
CA LEU A 137 -6.27 -6.59 20.91
C LEU A 137 -7.20 -7.54 21.69
N ALA A 138 -7.01 -7.65 23.00
CA ALA A 138 -7.89 -8.45 23.87
C ALA A 138 -9.29 -7.82 24.04
N ARG A 139 -9.38 -6.48 24.03
CA ARG A 139 -10.65 -5.73 24.10
C ARG A 139 -11.38 -5.65 22.78
N ALA A 140 -10.65 -5.78 21.66
CA ALA A 140 -11.28 -5.84 20.36
C ALA A 140 -12.25 -7.02 20.34
N PRO A 141 -13.51 -6.83 19.90
CA PRO A 141 -14.44 -7.95 19.81
C PRO A 141 -13.76 -9.04 19.01
N SER A 142 -13.69 -10.25 19.58
CA SER A 142 -13.16 -11.44 18.92
C SER A 142 -13.82 -11.55 17.56
N ARG A 143 -13.16 -11.02 16.54
CA ARG A 143 -13.62 -11.14 15.18
C ARG A 143 -13.47 -12.62 14.92
N PRO A 144 -14.57 -13.37 14.71
CA PRO A 144 -14.48 -14.81 14.53
C PRO A 144 -13.39 -15.05 13.49
N ALA A 145 -12.42 -15.90 13.85
CA ALA A 145 -11.19 -16.11 13.13
C ALA A 145 -11.50 -16.06 11.64
N ARG A 146 -11.01 -15.00 10.95
CA ARG A 146 -11.30 -14.83 9.53
C ARG A 146 -10.72 -16.05 8.84
N ASN A 147 -11.58 -17.00 8.51
CA ASN A 147 -11.24 -18.01 7.54
C ASN A 147 -10.76 -17.21 6.30
N PRO A 148 -9.52 -17.43 5.81
CA PRO A 148 -8.94 -16.67 4.69
C PRO A 148 -9.78 -16.68 3.39
N GLN A 149 -10.91 -17.39 3.38
CA GLN A 149 -11.80 -17.59 2.25
C GLN A 149 -13.25 -17.13 2.51
N SER A 150 -13.57 -16.45 3.61
CA SER A 150 -14.96 -16.02 3.83
C SER A 150 -15.40 -15.01 2.76
N THR A 151 -16.61 -15.19 2.24
CA THR A 151 -17.21 -14.32 1.22
C THR A 151 -17.18 -12.85 1.65
N GLY A 152 -17.39 -12.57 2.93
CA GLY A 152 -17.31 -11.21 3.48
C GLY A 152 -15.92 -10.59 3.42
N ALA A 153 -14.85 -11.37 3.63
CA ALA A 153 -13.48 -10.86 3.49
C ALA A 153 -13.13 -10.57 2.02
N ARG A 154 -13.56 -11.45 1.10
CA ARG A 154 -13.41 -11.25 -0.35
C ARG A 154 -14.20 -10.03 -0.84
N LEU A 155 -15.41 -9.84 -0.32
CA LEU A 155 -16.27 -8.71 -0.63
C LEU A 155 -15.67 -7.39 -0.12
N ALA A 156 -15.15 -7.36 1.11
CA ALA A 156 -14.52 -6.17 1.68
C ALA A 156 -13.26 -5.76 0.89
N ASP A 157 -12.46 -6.74 0.48
CA ASP A 157 -11.26 -6.54 -0.35
C ASP A 157 -11.62 -6.07 -1.77
N LEU A 158 -12.65 -6.64 -2.40
CA LEU A 158 -13.21 -6.16 -3.67
C LEU A 158 -13.75 -4.73 -3.55
N ALA A 159 -14.51 -4.42 -2.49
CA ALA A 159 -15.04 -3.09 -2.25
C ALA A 159 -13.92 -2.05 -2.04
N ALA A 160 -12.85 -2.41 -1.34
CA ALA A 160 -11.68 -1.54 -1.18
C ALA A 160 -11.00 -1.25 -2.52
N ARG A 161 -10.78 -2.27 -3.35
CA ARG A 161 -10.25 -2.08 -4.72
C ARG A 161 -11.18 -1.25 -5.60
N GLY A 162 -12.48 -1.48 -5.52
CA GLY A 162 -13.49 -0.71 -6.26
C GLY A 162 -13.45 0.78 -5.91
N ARG A 163 -13.30 1.13 -4.62
CA ARG A 163 -13.12 2.53 -4.20
C ARG A 163 -11.86 3.18 -4.77
N VAL A 164 -10.76 2.44 -4.87
CA VAL A 164 -9.52 2.94 -5.49
C VAL A 164 -9.74 3.21 -6.98
N ILE A 165 -10.37 2.28 -7.70
CA ILE A 165 -10.69 2.47 -9.13
C ILE A 165 -11.60 3.68 -9.33
N ALA A 166 -12.65 3.82 -8.51
CA ALA A 166 -13.55 4.97 -8.58
C ALA A 166 -12.79 6.28 -8.35
N SER A 167 -11.89 6.33 -7.37
CA SER A 167 -11.07 7.51 -7.09
C SER A 167 -10.14 7.85 -8.25
N GLN A 168 -9.59 6.85 -8.95
CA GLN A 168 -8.77 7.05 -10.14
C GLN A 168 -9.57 7.61 -11.32
N LEU A 169 -10.81 7.13 -11.54
CA LEU A 169 -11.69 7.67 -12.57
C LEU A 169 -12.08 9.12 -12.28
N VAL A 170 -12.37 9.46 -11.02
CA VAL A 170 -12.65 10.84 -10.59
C VAL A 170 -11.44 11.75 -10.85
N ALA A 171 -10.24 11.33 -10.44
CA ALA A 171 -9.03 12.11 -10.68
C ALA A 171 -8.76 12.33 -12.17
N LEU A 172 -8.97 11.30 -13.01
CA LEU A 172 -8.86 11.43 -14.47
C LEU A 172 -9.88 12.42 -15.02
N TYR A 173 -11.14 12.34 -14.58
CA TYR A 173 -12.20 13.24 -15.00
C TYR A 173 -11.89 14.71 -14.66
N GLU A 174 -11.43 14.97 -13.44
CA GLU A 174 -11.06 16.31 -12.97
C GLU A 174 -9.82 16.86 -13.68
N SER A 175 -8.85 16.01 -14.01
CA SER A 175 -7.59 16.43 -14.64
C SER A 175 -7.70 16.69 -16.15
N THR A 176 -8.80 16.28 -16.79
CA THR A 176 -8.91 16.32 -18.26
C THR A 176 -9.60 17.59 -18.77
N CYS A 177 -9.02 18.21 -19.81
CA CYS A 177 -9.53 19.43 -20.45
C CYS A 177 -10.41 19.19 -21.70
N SER A 178 -10.39 17.98 -22.26
CA SER A 178 -11.19 17.59 -23.42
C SER A 178 -12.59 17.11 -23.01
N ALA A 179 -13.63 17.61 -23.69
CA ALA A 179 -14.99 17.13 -23.48
C ALA A 179 -15.16 15.66 -23.89
N GLY A 180 -14.50 15.22 -24.97
CA GLY A 180 -14.56 13.84 -25.45
C GLY A 180 -13.91 12.84 -24.49
N ASP A 181 -12.80 13.21 -23.86
CA ASP A 181 -12.15 12.34 -22.87
C ASP A 181 -13.00 12.23 -21.59
N ARG A 182 -13.66 13.32 -21.18
CA ARG A 182 -14.61 13.30 -20.06
C ARG A 182 -15.79 12.38 -20.34
N GLU A 183 -16.31 12.39 -21.57
CA GLU A 183 -17.37 11.49 -22.01
C GLU A 183 -16.92 10.03 -21.97
N ALA A 184 -15.74 9.72 -22.51
CA ALA A 184 -15.16 8.37 -22.47
C ALA A 184 -14.96 7.86 -21.03
N ILE A 185 -14.53 8.72 -20.09
CA ILE A 185 -14.37 8.34 -18.67
C ILE A 185 -15.73 8.00 -18.04
N LEU A 186 -16.77 8.78 -18.34
CA LEU A 186 -18.13 8.52 -17.84
C LEU A 186 -18.73 7.25 -18.45
N GLU A 187 -18.42 6.95 -19.71
CA GLU A 187 -18.82 5.70 -20.37
C GLU A 187 -18.25 4.48 -19.63
N VAL A 188 -16.94 4.49 -19.34
CA VAL A 188 -16.28 3.42 -18.55
C VAL A 188 -16.89 3.28 -17.16
N ALA A 189 -17.16 4.39 -16.46
CA ALA A 189 -17.80 4.35 -15.15
C ALA A 189 -19.22 3.76 -15.21
N THR A 190 -19.96 4.05 -16.29
CA THR A 190 -21.31 3.55 -16.53
C THR A 190 -21.29 2.06 -16.87
N GLU A 191 -20.36 1.61 -17.71
CA GLU A 191 -20.17 0.19 -18.03
C GLU A 191 -19.90 -0.64 -16.76
N LEU A 192 -18.99 -0.17 -15.90
CA LEU A 192 -18.70 -0.83 -14.62
C LEU A 192 -19.94 -0.93 -13.74
N ARG A 193 -20.75 0.12 -13.67
CA ARG A 193 -22.03 0.11 -12.93
C ARG A 193 -23.01 -0.91 -13.51
N LEU A 194 -23.13 -0.98 -14.83
CA LEU A 194 -24.03 -1.93 -15.50
C LEU A 194 -23.61 -3.38 -15.25
N ILE A 195 -22.32 -3.69 -15.36
CA ILE A 195 -21.77 -5.02 -15.04
C ILE A 195 -22.13 -5.43 -13.60
N LEU A 196 -22.04 -4.50 -12.65
CA LEU A 196 -22.35 -4.76 -11.24
C LEU A 196 -23.86 -4.93 -10.97
N LEU A 197 -24.73 -4.41 -11.82
CA LEU A 197 -26.18 -4.48 -11.68
C LEU A 197 -26.81 -5.68 -12.41
N GLN A 198 -26.05 -6.42 -13.22
CA GLN A 198 -26.58 -7.60 -13.88
C GLN A 198 -26.67 -8.79 -12.89
N PRO A 199 -27.88 -9.34 -12.63
CA PRO A 199 -28.00 -10.60 -11.89
C PRO A 199 -27.33 -11.72 -12.70
N GLY A 200 -26.49 -12.52 -12.04
CA GLY A 200 -25.49 -13.38 -12.71
C GLY A 200 -26.02 -14.27 -13.82
N THR A 201 -25.83 -13.85 -15.07
CA THR A 201 -25.88 -14.72 -16.25
C THR A 201 -24.51 -15.30 -16.50
N GLN A 202 -24.18 -16.37 -15.78
CA GLN A 202 -23.31 -17.47 -16.23
C GLN A 202 -23.22 -18.53 -15.13
N SER A 203 -24.16 -19.47 -15.13
CA SER A 203 -23.94 -20.81 -14.60
C SER A 203 -24.29 -21.79 -15.72
N PRO A 204 -23.33 -22.37 -16.46
CA PRO A 204 -23.62 -23.54 -17.26
C PRO A 204 -23.84 -24.69 -16.27
N ASP A 205 -25.11 -25.03 -16.12
CA ASP A 205 -25.58 -26.26 -15.51
C ASP A 205 -24.81 -27.46 -16.09
N ARG A 206 -23.83 -27.98 -15.34
CA ARG A 206 -23.32 -29.36 -15.52
C ARG A 206 -24.02 -30.27 -14.51
N ARG A 207 -25.31 -30.50 -14.72
CA ARG A 207 -25.98 -31.74 -14.35
C ARG A 207 -26.88 -32.24 -15.48
N ARG A 208 -26.27 -32.99 -16.40
CA ARG A 208 -26.87 -34.15 -17.10
C ARG A 208 -25.72 -35.14 -17.27
N GLY A 209 -25.80 -36.40 -16.90
CA GLY A 209 -26.87 -37.22 -16.34
C GLY A 209 -26.34 -38.66 -16.25
N ALA A 210 -27.12 -39.51 -15.58
CA ALA A 210 -27.06 -40.98 -15.56
C ALA A 210 -25.76 -41.63 -15.07
#